data_AF-A0A925DDC4-F1
#
_entry.id   AF-A0A925DDC4-F1
#
_cell.length_a   1.000
_cell.length_b   1.000
_cell.length_c   1.000
_cell.angle_alpha   90.00
_cell.angle_beta   90.00
_cell.angle_gamma   90.00
#
_symmetry.space_group_name_H-M   'P 1'
#
loop_
_entity.id
_entity.type
_entity.pdbx_description
1 polymer ?
#
loop_
_entity_poly.entity_id
_entity_poly.type
_entity_poly.pdbx_seq_one_letter_code
_entity_poly.pdbx_strand_id
1 'polypeptide(L)'
;MLRASGPPPSRLFWRRVFVAPVCLCAVAALHFYRVSACGQTPWKGGGFGMFSTANSEDSRFLRCRKAEVGCMSASEMHAQCGPESPIVIPRHLSREELRARVAPTPQRLARLAGLLSQSEQAPVVVEVWHYRFDANTSKLLAFPASGLRKLAGESPRSTRGTP
;
A
#
# COMPACT_ATOMS: atom_id res chain seq x y z
N MET A 1 -55.27 30.05 -5.44
CA MET A 1 -54.10 29.15 -5.55
C MET A 1 -54.28 28.27 -6.78
N LEU A 2 -53.60 28.57 -7.89
CA LEU A 2 -53.66 27.77 -9.12
C LEU A 2 -52.44 26.84 -9.17
N ARG A 3 -52.66 25.51 -9.04
CA ARG A 3 -51.63 24.50 -9.30
C ARG A 3 -51.56 24.27 -10.80
N ALA A 4 -50.48 24.68 -11.44
CA ALA A 4 -50.22 24.35 -12.84
C ALA A 4 -49.94 22.83 -12.97
N SER A 5 -50.85 22.11 -13.62
CA SER A 5 -50.65 20.71 -14.01
C SER A 5 -49.77 20.65 -15.26
N GLY A 6 -48.47 20.46 -15.05
CA GLY A 6 -47.55 20.19 -16.16
C GLY A 6 -47.85 18.85 -16.84
N PRO A 7 -47.38 18.65 -18.08
CA PRO A 7 -47.55 17.37 -18.79
C PRO A 7 -46.88 16.22 -18.01
N PRO A 8 -47.44 15.00 -18.09
CA PRO A 8 -46.87 13.85 -17.40
C PRO A 8 -45.44 13.58 -17.92
N PRO A 9 -44.50 13.19 -17.03
CA PRO A 9 -43.13 12.89 -17.43
C PRO A 9 -43.10 11.76 -18.47
N SER A 10 -42.32 11.96 -19.54
CA SER A 10 -42.18 10.97 -20.61
C SER A 10 -41.52 9.68 -20.08
N ARG A 11 -41.84 8.53 -20.68
CA ARG A 11 -41.22 7.24 -20.32
C ARG A 11 -39.68 7.26 -20.38
N LEU A 12 -39.11 8.13 -21.21
CA LEU A 12 -37.66 8.33 -21.33
C LEU A 12 -37.05 9.02 -20.11
N PHE A 13 -37.80 9.90 -19.44
CA PHE A 13 -37.36 10.57 -18.20
C PHE A 13 -37.11 9.53 -17.10
N TRP A 14 -38.09 8.66 -16.84
CA TRP A 14 -37.98 7.61 -15.83
C TRP A 14 -36.84 6.63 -16.12
N ARG A 15 -36.64 6.26 -17.39
CA ARG A 15 -35.50 5.41 -17.78
C ARG A 15 -34.16 6.06 -17.41
N ARG A 16 -33.97 7.35 -17.66
CA ARG A 16 -32.73 8.05 -17.28
C ARG A 16 -32.54 8.13 -15.77
N VAL A 17 -33.63 8.41 -15.04
CA VAL A 17 -33.62 8.51 -13.58
C VAL A 17 -33.23 7.19 -12.92
N PHE A 18 -33.63 6.04 -13.45
CA PHE A 18 -33.29 4.73 -12.86
C PHE A 18 -32.02 4.10 -13.41
N VAL A 19 -31.69 4.30 -14.69
CA VAL A 19 -30.50 3.68 -15.30
C VAL A 19 -29.22 4.21 -14.67
N ALA A 20 -29.11 5.53 -14.45
CA ALA A 20 -27.87 6.10 -13.90
C ALA A 20 -27.54 5.58 -12.48
N PRO A 21 -28.48 5.57 -11.50
CA PRO A 21 -28.24 4.97 -10.18
C PRO A 21 -27.90 3.48 -10.25
N VAL A 22 -28.59 2.70 -11.09
CA VAL A 22 -28.32 1.26 -11.23
C VAL A 22 -26.91 1.03 -11.77
N CYS A 23 -26.48 1.81 -12.78
CA CYS A 23 -25.12 1.75 -13.30
C CYS A 23 -24.09 2.14 -12.21
N LEU A 24 -24.35 3.17 -11.41
CA LEU A 24 -23.47 3.56 -10.31
C LEU A 24 -23.37 2.48 -9.22
N CYS A 25 -24.50 1.87 -8.85
CA CYS A 25 -24.53 0.75 -7.89
C CYS A 25 -23.73 -0.45 -8.42
N ALA A 26 -23.84 -0.76 -9.71
CA ALA A 26 -23.07 -1.84 -10.34
C ALA A 26 -21.56 -1.57 -10.30
N VAL A 27 -21.15 -0.34 -10.59
CA VAL A 27 -19.74 0.08 -10.49
C VAL A 27 -19.24 -0.02 -9.05
N ALA A 28 -20.03 0.44 -8.07
CA ALA A 28 -19.69 0.35 -6.64
C ALA A 28 -19.55 -1.11 -6.18
N ALA A 29 -20.49 -1.99 -6.56
CA ALA A 29 -20.44 -3.41 -6.25
C ALA A 29 -19.22 -4.10 -6.88
N LEU A 30 -18.89 -3.77 -8.13
CA LEU A 30 -17.69 -4.29 -8.80
C LEU A 30 -16.41 -3.85 -8.08
N HIS A 31 -16.34 -2.60 -7.61
CA HIS A 31 -15.20 -2.13 -6.81
C HIS A 31 -15.09 -2.90 -5.49
N PHE A 32 -16.21 -3.07 -4.79
CA PHE A 32 -16.22 -3.84 -3.54
C PHE A 32 -15.73 -5.28 -3.76
N TYR A 33 -16.20 -5.92 -4.83
CA TYR A 33 -15.75 -7.25 -5.23
C TYR A 33 -14.25 -7.30 -5.54
N ARG A 34 -13.70 -6.33 -6.27
CA ARG A 34 -12.26 -6.29 -6.59
C ARG A 34 -11.40 -6.06 -5.34
N VAL A 35 -11.87 -5.23 -4.41
CA VAL A 35 -11.17 -4.99 -3.14
C VAL A 35 -11.16 -6.27 -2.29
N SER A 36 -12.29 -6.96 -2.17
CA SER A 36 -12.41 -8.17 -1.37
C SER A 36 -11.73 -9.39 -2.01
N ALA A 37 -11.95 -9.63 -3.30
CA ALA A 37 -11.48 -10.83 -3.98
C ALA A 37 -10.02 -10.72 -4.47
N CYS A 38 -9.58 -9.54 -4.90
CA CYS A 38 -8.23 -9.37 -5.48
C CYS A 38 -7.22 -8.74 -4.51
N GLY A 39 -7.63 -8.45 -3.26
CA GLY A 39 -6.79 -7.77 -2.29
C GLY A 39 -6.28 -6.41 -2.78
N GLN A 40 -7.03 -5.77 -3.69
CA GLN A 40 -6.68 -4.43 -4.14
C GLN A 40 -6.90 -3.46 -2.99
N THR A 41 -5.95 -2.55 -2.77
CA THR A 41 -6.17 -1.48 -1.80
C THR A 41 -7.41 -0.70 -2.23
N PRO A 42 -8.31 -0.32 -1.30
CA PRO A 42 -9.59 0.35 -1.60
C PRO A 42 -9.47 1.54 -2.54
N TRP A 43 -8.28 2.15 -2.55
CA TRP A 43 -7.91 3.38 -3.23
C TRP A 43 -7.41 3.18 -4.67
N LYS A 44 -7.06 1.96 -5.10
CA LYS A 44 -6.46 1.71 -6.43
C LYS A 44 -7.47 1.28 -7.50
N GLY A 45 -8.66 0.85 -7.09
CA GLY A 45 -9.65 0.27 -7.99
C GLY A 45 -10.55 1.27 -8.72
N GLY A 46 -10.72 2.48 -8.19
CA GLY A 46 -11.86 3.35 -8.47
C GLY A 46 -11.87 4.15 -9.77
N GLY A 47 -10.72 4.49 -10.36
CA GLY A 47 -10.68 5.38 -11.54
C GLY A 47 -11.26 6.79 -11.34
N PHE A 48 -11.79 7.12 -10.15
CA PHE A 48 -12.20 8.47 -9.76
C PHE A 48 -10.94 9.26 -9.37
N GLY A 49 -10.25 9.77 -10.40
CA GLY A 49 -8.97 10.47 -10.33
C GLY A 49 -8.97 11.83 -9.61
N MET A 50 -9.59 11.94 -8.44
CA MET A 50 -9.56 13.15 -7.62
C MET A 50 -9.28 12.75 -6.16
N PHE A 51 -8.04 13.01 -5.71
CA PHE A 51 -7.56 12.93 -4.31
C PHE A 51 -7.37 11.50 -3.77
N SER A 52 -6.18 11.10 -3.32
CA SER A 52 -5.33 11.84 -2.40
C SER A 52 -3.86 11.77 -2.81
N THR A 53 -3.27 12.94 -3.07
CA THR A 53 -1.82 13.14 -3.17
C THR A 53 -1.06 12.61 -1.95
N ALA A 54 -1.72 12.44 -0.79
CA ALA A 54 -1.11 11.84 0.39
C ALA A 54 -0.82 10.33 0.24
N ASN A 55 -1.45 9.65 -0.73
CA ASN A 55 -1.17 8.25 -1.06
C ASN A 55 -0.63 8.12 -2.50
N SER A 56 0.10 9.14 -2.95
CA SER A 56 0.97 9.02 -4.13
C SER A 56 1.98 7.89 -3.90
N GLU A 57 2.41 7.23 -4.97
CA GLU A 57 3.51 6.26 -4.91
C GLU A 57 4.80 6.88 -4.30
N ASP A 58 4.90 8.21 -4.33
CA ASP A 58 6.00 8.99 -3.75
C ASP A 58 5.90 9.18 -2.23
N SER A 59 4.73 8.97 -1.61
CA SER A 59 4.61 9.07 -0.15
C SER A 59 5.10 7.82 0.58
N ARG A 60 5.37 6.75 -0.17
CA ARG A 60 5.94 5.49 0.33
C ARG A 60 7.37 5.39 -0.15
N PHE A 61 8.27 5.09 0.77
CA PHE A 61 9.66 4.83 0.43
C PHE A 61 10.09 3.50 1.04
N LEU A 62 10.97 2.81 0.32
CA LEU A 62 11.55 1.56 0.78
C LEU A 62 12.86 1.88 1.49
N ARG A 63 12.96 1.47 2.75
CA ARG A 63 14.22 1.53 3.50
C ARG A 63 14.86 0.15 3.41
N CYS A 64 16.02 0.10 2.78
CA CYS A 64 16.82 -1.12 2.66
C CYS A 64 18.07 -0.98 3.53
N ARG A 65 18.24 -1.90 4.47
CA ARG A 65 19.39 -1.93 5.40
C ARG A 65 19.97 -3.33 5.50
N LYS A 66 21.26 -3.43 5.78
CA LYS A 66 21.89 -4.71 6.09
C LYS A 66 21.33 -5.21 7.42
N ALA A 67 20.96 -6.47 7.50
CA ALA A 67 20.57 -7.07 8.75
C ALA A 67 21.83 -7.17 9.62
N GLU A 68 21.79 -6.55 10.80
CA GLU A 68 22.86 -6.71 11.77
C GLU A 68 22.90 -8.19 12.19
N VAL A 69 24.04 -8.84 11.91
CA VAL A 69 24.28 -10.22 12.29
C VAL A 69 24.59 -10.23 13.79
N GLY A 70 23.56 -10.14 14.61
CA GLY A 70 23.72 -10.08 16.07
C GLY A 70 22.38 -10.00 16.78
N CYS A 71 22.13 -10.95 17.68
CA CYS A 71 20.94 -11.14 18.49
C CYS A 71 20.59 -9.95 19.39
N MET A 72 20.01 -8.88 18.86
CA MET A 72 19.40 -7.84 19.71
C MET A 72 17.91 -7.66 19.42
N SER A 73 17.17 -7.64 20.53
CA SER A 73 15.72 -7.49 20.62
C SER A 73 15.26 -6.24 19.87
N ALA A 74 14.14 -6.35 19.14
CA ALA A 74 13.54 -5.23 18.39
C ALA A 74 13.22 -3.99 19.25
N SER A 75 13.19 -4.14 20.57
CA SER A 75 12.93 -3.07 21.53
C SER A 75 14.13 -2.19 21.85
N GLU A 76 15.37 -2.65 21.64
CA GLU A 76 16.60 -1.93 22.04
C GLU A 76 17.28 -1.21 20.87
N MET A 77 16.89 -1.54 19.63
CA MET A 77 17.47 -1.01 18.38
C MET A 77 17.21 0.48 18.12
N HIS A 78 16.25 1.12 18.80
CA HIS A 78 15.86 2.51 18.45
C HIS A 78 16.76 3.59 19.05
N ALA A 79 17.65 3.26 20.00
CA ALA A 79 18.43 4.27 20.72
C ALA A 79 19.92 4.33 20.35
N GLN A 80 20.49 3.32 19.67
CA GLN A 80 21.95 3.17 19.63
C GLN A 80 22.54 2.54 18.35
N CYS A 81 21.86 2.57 17.21
CA CYS A 81 22.52 2.26 15.94
C CYS A 81 23.19 3.53 15.39
N GLY A 82 24.47 3.43 15.02
CA GLY A 82 25.17 4.47 14.26
C GLY A 82 24.48 4.75 12.92
N PRO A 83 25.02 5.64 12.06
CA PRO A 83 24.40 5.97 10.78
C PRO A 83 24.22 4.69 9.96
N GLU A 84 22.98 4.16 9.93
CA GLU A 84 22.63 3.00 9.13
C GLU A 84 23.03 3.30 7.69
N SER A 85 23.96 2.54 7.13
CA SER A 85 24.40 2.74 5.76
C SER A 85 23.25 2.34 4.82
N PRO A 86 22.61 3.29 4.14
CA PRO A 86 21.49 2.98 3.27
C PRO A 86 22.00 2.16 2.09
N ILE A 87 21.35 1.03 1.79
CA ILE A 87 21.67 0.25 0.60
C ILE A 87 21.05 0.97 -0.61
N VAL A 88 21.89 1.34 -1.58
CA VAL A 88 21.42 1.88 -2.86
C VAL A 88 20.87 0.74 -3.70
N ILE A 89 19.60 0.82 -4.08
CA ILE A 89 18.96 -0.22 -4.89
C ILE A 89 19.55 -0.18 -6.32
N PRO A 90 20.13 -1.28 -6.82
CA PRO A 90 20.65 -1.33 -8.18
C PRO A 90 19.57 -1.05 -9.23
N ARG A 91 19.93 -0.33 -10.31
CA ARG A 91 18.97 0.06 -11.38
C ARG A 91 18.24 -1.12 -12.01
N HIS A 92 18.87 -2.29 -12.10
CA HIS A 92 18.26 -3.50 -12.65
C HIS A 92 17.14 -4.07 -11.76
N LEU A 93 17.07 -3.69 -10.48
CA LEU A 93 16.00 -4.06 -9.54
C LEU A 93 14.89 -3.01 -9.45
N SER A 94 14.99 -1.88 -10.16
CA SER A 94 14.00 -0.78 -10.14
C SER A 94 12.56 -1.24 -10.39
N ARG A 95 12.36 -2.26 -11.23
CA ARG A 95 11.03 -2.83 -11.49
C ARG A 95 10.46 -3.58 -10.27
N GLU A 96 11.29 -4.31 -9.55
CA GLU A 96 10.87 -5.04 -8.34
C GLU A 96 10.71 -4.09 -7.16
N GLU A 97 11.59 -3.09 -7.04
CA GLU A 97 11.45 -1.95 -6.14
C GLU A 97 10.09 -1.27 -6.33
N LEU A 98 9.77 -0.84 -7.55
CA LEU A 98 8.50 -0.17 -7.85
C LEU A 98 7.32 -1.07 -7.49
N ARG A 99 7.36 -2.36 -7.84
CA ARG A 99 6.29 -3.32 -7.49
C ARG A 99 6.08 -3.45 -5.98
N ALA A 100 7.17 -3.48 -5.21
CA ALA A 100 7.14 -3.55 -3.76
C ALA A 100 6.67 -2.24 -3.12
N ARG A 101 7.07 -1.08 -3.67
CA ARG A 101 6.66 0.25 -3.20
C ARG A 101 5.16 0.50 -3.41
N VAL A 102 4.69 0.17 -4.61
CA VAL A 102 3.33 0.45 -5.07
C VAL A 102 2.28 -0.44 -4.42
N ALA A 103 2.59 -1.73 -4.25
CA ALA A 103 1.70 -2.69 -3.63
C ALA A 103 2.56 -3.60 -2.73
N PRO A 104 2.85 -3.14 -1.50
CA PRO A 104 3.72 -3.85 -0.58
C PRO A 104 3.00 -5.08 -0.04
N THR A 105 3.42 -6.25 -0.47
CA THR A 105 3.00 -7.53 0.10
C THR A 105 4.20 -8.22 0.75
N PRO A 106 4.02 -9.05 1.79
CA PRO A 106 5.12 -9.77 2.42
C PRO A 106 5.97 -10.57 1.42
N GLN A 107 5.33 -11.19 0.41
CA GLN A 107 6.04 -11.96 -0.62
C GLN A 107 6.90 -11.07 -1.52
N ARG A 108 6.41 -9.87 -1.87
CA ARG A 108 7.16 -8.93 -2.72
C ARG A 108 8.34 -8.32 -1.98
N LEU A 109 8.15 -7.96 -0.71
CA LEU A 109 9.22 -7.45 0.15
C LEU A 109 10.29 -8.52 0.38
N ALA A 110 9.90 -9.77 0.68
CA ALA A 110 10.82 -10.89 0.83
C ALA A 110 11.59 -11.18 -0.47
N ARG A 111 10.91 -11.10 -1.63
CA ARG A 111 11.54 -11.27 -2.94
C ARG A 111 12.59 -10.18 -3.21
N LEU A 112 12.25 -8.92 -2.98
CA LEU A 112 13.19 -7.81 -3.14
C LEU A 112 14.38 -7.92 -2.18
N ALA A 113 14.13 -8.29 -0.92
CA ALA A 113 15.17 -8.54 0.06
C ALA A 113 16.12 -9.67 -0.36
N GLY A 114 15.58 -10.75 -0.94
CA GLY A 114 16.39 -11.85 -1.49
C GLY A 114 17.28 -11.42 -2.66
N LEU A 115 16.75 -10.63 -3.59
CA LEU A 115 17.52 -10.09 -4.72
C LEU A 115 18.63 -9.13 -4.25
N LEU A 116 18.33 -8.26 -3.28
CA LEU A 116 19.32 -7.36 -2.70
C LEU A 116 20.38 -8.12 -1.90
N SER A 117 20.00 -9.17 -1.17
CA SER A 117 20.92 -10.02 -0.42
C SER A 117 21.96 -10.70 -1.33
N GLN A 118 21.54 -11.15 -2.52
CA GLN A 118 22.44 -11.70 -3.53
C GLN A 118 23.42 -10.65 -4.08
N SER A 119 22.95 -9.42 -4.30
CA SER A 119 23.78 -8.33 -4.81
C SER A 119 24.79 -7.80 -3.78
N GLU A 120 24.39 -7.70 -2.52
CA GLU A 120 25.20 -7.14 -1.43
C GLU A 120 26.04 -8.18 -0.68
N GLN A 121 25.82 -9.48 -0.95
CA GLN A 121 26.45 -10.60 -0.25
C GLN A 121 26.24 -10.55 1.28
N ALA A 122 25.13 -9.99 1.72
CA ALA A 122 24.79 -9.81 3.13
C ALA A 122 23.27 -9.93 3.31
N PRO A 123 22.77 -10.40 4.46
CA PRO A 123 21.34 -10.41 4.72
C PRO A 123 20.79 -8.98 4.67
N VAL A 124 19.68 -8.78 3.96
CA VAL A 124 19.05 -7.46 3.80
C VAL A 124 17.66 -7.47 4.40
N VAL A 125 17.32 -6.37 5.08
CA VAL A 125 15.98 -6.06 5.58
C VAL A 125 15.39 -4.97 4.69
N VAL A 126 14.20 -5.24 4.16
CA VAL A 126 13.43 -4.27 3.39
C VAL A 126 12.18 -3.89 4.17
N GLU A 127 12.03 -2.60 4.44
CA GLU A 127 10.90 -2.04 5.16
C GLU A 127 10.19 -0.99 4.30
N VAL A 128 8.88 -0.95 4.42
CA VAL A 128 8.07 0.09 3.78
C VAL A 128 7.79 1.16 4.81
N TRP A 129 8.13 2.39 4.47
CA TRP A 129 7.88 3.55 5.31
C TRP A 129 6.91 4.49 4.61
N HIS A 130 6.15 5.23 5.40
CA HIS A 130 5.28 6.29 4.90
C HIS A 130 5.49 7.55 5.72
N TYR A 131 5.30 8.69 5.07
CA TYR A 131 5.28 9.98 5.74
C TYR A 131 3.88 10.33 6.21
N ARG A 132 3.79 10.90 7.42
CA ARG A 132 2.57 11.51 7.93
C ARG A 132 2.91 12.91 8.40
N PHE A 133 2.17 13.89 7.90
CA PHE A 133 2.24 15.25 8.38
C PHE A 133 1.54 15.34 9.73
N ASP A 134 2.26 15.79 10.76
CA ASP A 134 1.69 16.11 12.05
C ASP A 134 1.32 17.59 12.10
N ALA A 135 0.02 17.88 12.14
CA ALA A 135 -0.50 19.24 12.13
C ALA A 135 -0.11 20.05 13.38
N ASN A 136 0.12 19.39 14.52
CA ASN A 136 0.45 20.09 15.76
C ASN A 136 1.90 20.57 15.76
N THR A 137 2.82 19.76 15.22
CA THR A 137 4.24 20.10 15.15
C THR A 137 4.65 20.73 13.82
N SER A 138 3.76 20.71 12.82
CA SER A 138 4.06 21.07 11.43
C SER A 138 5.27 20.32 10.85
N LYS A 139 5.52 19.10 11.34
CA LYS A 139 6.64 18.26 10.92
C LYS A 139 6.16 17.06 10.11
N LEU A 140 6.98 16.66 9.15
CA LEU A 140 6.81 15.41 8.42
C LEU A 140 7.46 14.27 9.23
N LEU A 141 6.66 13.34 9.73
CA LEU A 141 7.14 12.20 10.51
C LEU A 141 7.14 10.94 9.65
N ALA A 142 8.19 10.14 9.76
CA ALA A 142 8.33 8.87 9.06
C ALA A 142 7.87 7.72 9.97
N PHE A 143 6.98 6.86 9.46
CA PHE A 143 6.48 5.70 10.19
C PHE A 143 6.68 4.42 9.37
N PRO A 144 7.13 3.32 10.01
CA PRO A 144 7.12 2.02 9.36
C PRO A 144 5.66 1.60 9.12
N ALA A 145 5.37 1.03 7.95
CA ALA A 145 4.09 0.39 7.70
C ALA A 145 3.98 -0.83 8.64
N SER A 146 3.16 -0.71 9.66
CA SER A 146 2.98 -1.72 10.71
C SER A 146 2.68 -3.10 10.09
N GLY A 147 3.41 -4.12 10.53
CA GLY A 147 3.19 -5.51 10.12
C GLY A 147 3.89 -5.98 8.84
N LEU A 148 4.69 -5.12 8.17
CA LEU A 148 5.40 -5.47 6.93
C LEU A 148 6.93 -5.42 7.09
N ARG A 149 7.47 -6.13 8.09
CA ARG A 149 8.91 -6.40 8.20
C ARG A 149 9.16 -7.84 7.77
N LYS A 150 10.04 -8.04 6.79
CA LYS A 150 10.51 -9.38 6.40
C LYS A 150 12.02 -9.37 6.21
N LEU A 151 12.68 -10.34 6.84
CA LEU A 151 14.11 -10.60 6.70
C LEU A 151 14.33 -11.53 5.50
N ALA A 152 15.35 -11.24 4.68
CA ALA A 152 15.82 -12.19 3.67
C ALA A 152 16.28 -13.49 4.37
N GLY A 153 15.63 -14.61 4.07
CA GLY A 153 15.96 -15.92 4.65
C GLY A 153 14.99 -16.43 5.72
N GLU A 154 14.04 -15.62 6.17
CA GLU A 154 12.99 -16.08 7.08
C GLU A 154 11.90 -16.79 6.28
N SER A 155 12.14 -18.08 6.00
CA SER A 155 11.17 -18.98 5.38
C SER A 155 9.84 -18.87 6.13
N PRO A 156 8.69 -18.76 5.45
CA PRO A 156 7.40 -18.66 6.11
C PRO A 156 7.21 -19.90 6.99
N ARG A 157 7.46 -19.78 8.30
CA ARG A 157 7.04 -20.77 9.27
C ARG A 157 5.55 -20.90 9.10
N SER A 158 5.14 -22.00 8.49
CA SER A 158 3.75 -22.43 8.36
C SER A 158 3.16 -22.39 9.76
N THR A 159 2.42 -21.32 10.09
CA THR A 159 1.56 -21.25 11.26
C THR A 159 0.39 -22.20 11.00
N ARG A 160 0.68 -23.50 11.05
CA ARG A 160 -0.32 -24.56 11.07
C ARG A 160 -0.83 -24.64 12.51
N GLY A 161 -1.62 -23.65 12.90
CA GLY A 161 -2.47 -23.72 14.07
C GLY A 161 -3.63 -24.64 13.71
N THR A 162 -3.57 -25.88 14.15
CA THR A 162 -4.73 -26.76 14.27
C THR A 162 -5.73 -26.15 15.27
N PRO A 163 -7.04 -26.36 15.05
CA PRO A 163 -8.15 -25.68 15.73
C PRO A 163 -8.19 -25.90 17.24
#